data_AF-A0A436BN70-F1
#
_entry.id   AF-A0A436BN70-F1
#
_cell.length_a   1.000
_cell.length_b   1.000
_cell.length_c   1.000
_cell.angle_alpha   90.00
_cell.angle_beta   90.00
_cell.angle_gamma   90.00
#
_symmetry.space_group_name_H-M   'P 1'
#
loop_
_entity.id
_entity.type
_entity.pdbx_description
1 polymer ?
#
loop_
_entity_poly.entity_id
_entity_poly.type
_entity_poly.pdbx_seq_one_letter_code
_entity_poly.pdbx_strand_id
1 'polypeptide(L)'
;MTERYNARLALLAPLVASGLALSGCMGSPTYGTDKTAGEQLAGDISGAFSFAPKRKEQIDYKPRPTLVKPAPGQKEALPAPQDSIETASAEWPESPEQRRARLRADATAHQNDPAYQSEIVDDVQTDPASVKRAMAESGSSHPPAWTPADSDKGRAAEIQRRLADSKQGDPNTRKYLSEPPVQY
;
A
#
# COMPACT_ATOMS: atom_id res chain seq x y z
N MET A 1 -17.73 7.30 -41.93
CA MET A 1 -16.79 7.56 -40.80
C MET A 1 -17.45 8.25 -39.59
N THR A 2 -18.65 8.83 -39.73
CA THR A 2 -19.36 9.61 -38.69
C THR A 2 -20.02 8.76 -37.59
N GLU A 3 -20.57 7.59 -37.91
CA GLU A 3 -21.25 6.72 -36.92
C GLU A 3 -20.35 6.23 -35.79
N ARG A 4 -19.10 5.87 -36.10
CA ARG A 4 -18.14 5.40 -35.09
C ARG A 4 -17.75 6.52 -34.11
N TYR A 5 -17.83 7.78 -34.54
CA TYR A 5 -17.56 8.95 -33.70
C TYR A 5 -18.70 9.18 -32.72
N ASN A 6 -19.94 9.10 -33.19
CA ASN A 6 -21.14 9.24 -32.37
C ASN A 6 -21.26 8.13 -31.33
N ALA A 7 -20.93 6.88 -31.69
CA ALA A 7 -20.90 5.75 -30.76
C ALA A 7 -19.81 5.89 -29.68
N ARG A 8 -18.64 6.42 -30.04
CA ARG A 8 -17.56 6.71 -29.07
C ARG A 8 -17.93 7.87 -28.15
N LEU A 9 -18.55 8.92 -28.68
CA LEU A 9 -19.03 10.06 -27.87
C LEU A 9 -20.12 9.61 -26.89
N ALA A 10 -21.05 8.78 -27.34
CA ALA A 10 -22.14 8.25 -26.52
C ALA A 10 -21.66 7.34 -25.38
N LEU A 11 -20.50 6.69 -25.52
CA LEU A 11 -19.92 5.84 -24.48
C LEU A 11 -19.01 6.63 -23.52
N LEU A 12 -18.21 7.58 -24.04
CA LEU A 12 -17.26 8.35 -23.23
C LEU A 12 -17.94 9.46 -22.42
N ALA A 13 -18.97 10.12 -22.94
CA ALA A 13 -19.66 11.19 -22.24
C ALA A 13 -20.28 10.76 -20.90
N PRO A 14 -21.06 9.66 -20.79
CA PRO A 14 -21.61 9.22 -19.51
C PRO A 14 -20.54 8.68 -18.55
N LEU A 15 -19.45 8.08 -19.06
CA LEU A 15 -18.34 7.59 -18.25
C LEU A 15 -17.64 8.76 -17.51
N VAL A 16 -17.33 9.83 -18.24
CA VAL A 16 -16.68 11.03 -17.68
C VAL A 16 -17.62 11.77 -16.73
N ALA A 17 -18.89 11.92 -17.10
CA ALA A 17 -19.88 12.56 -16.24
C ALA A 17 -20.08 11.80 -14.91
N SER A 18 -20.13 10.48 -14.96
CA SER A 18 -20.27 9.64 -13.76
C SER A 18 -19.03 9.72 -12.87
N GLY A 19 -17.83 9.71 -13.44
CA GLY A 19 -16.57 9.86 -12.68
C GLY A 19 -16.45 11.20 -11.97
N LEU A 20 -16.87 12.29 -12.60
CA LEU A 20 -16.88 13.62 -11.99
C LEU A 20 -17.93 13.74 -10.88
N ALA A 21 -19.12 13.16 -11.07
CA ALA A 21 -20.18 13.16 -10.05
C ALA A 21 -19.77 12.35 -8.80
N LEU A 22 -19.17 11.16 -8.98
CA LEU A 22 -18.64 10.34 -7.88
C LEU A 22 -17.51 11.04 -7.11
N SER A 23 -16.63 11.77 -7.80
CA SER A 23 -15.54 12.55 -7.18
C SER A 23 -16.06 13.72 -6.34
N GLY A 24 -17.19 14.32 -6.72
CA GLY A 24 -17.81 15.43 -5.98
C GLY A 24 -18.59 15.02 -4.72
N CYS A 25 -19.01 13.76 -4.61
CA CYS A 25 -19.78 13.27 -3.46
C CYS A 25 -18.92 12.76 -2.30
N MET A 26 -17.64 12.52 -2.53
CA MET A 26 -16.69 12.22 -1.45
C MET A 26 -16.14 13.56 -0.95
N GLY A 27 -16.58 14.01 0.22
CA GLY A 27 -16.06 15.22 0.87
C GLY A 27 -14.54 15.15 0.95
N SER A 28 -13.87 15.83 0.02
CA SER A 28 -12.43 15.65 -0.13
C SER A 28 -11.69 16.41 0.97
N PRO A 29 -10.67 15.82 1.59
CA PRO A 29 -9.94 16.45 2.68
C PRO A 29 -9.24 17.73 2.20
N THR A 30 -9.39 18.79 2.98
CA THR A 30 -8.58 20.00 2.87
C THR A 30 -7.30 19.74 3.68
N TYR A 31 -6.24 19.26 3.01
CA TYR A 31 -4.97 18.88 3.66
C TYR A 31 -4.15 20.12 4.13
N GLY A 32 -4.73 20.93 5.02
CA GLY A 32 -4.10 22.16 5.53
C GLY A 32 -4.04 23.31 4.52
N THR A 33 -4.75 23.17 3.40
CA THR A 33 -4.95 24.21 2.40
C THR A 33 -6.44 24.55 2.36
N ASP A 34 -6.81 25.81 2.17
CA ASP A 34 -8.21 26.25 2.11
C ASP A 34 -8.97 25.75 0.85
N LYS A 35 -8.38 24.80 0.11
CA LYS A 35 -8.90 24.21 -1.12
C LYS A 35 -9.08 22.71 -0.98
N THR A 36 -10.17 22.22 -1.55
CA THR A 36 -10.48 20.80 -1.66
C THR A 36 -9.50 20.09 -2.60
N ALA A 37 -9.28 18.78 -2.43
CA ALA A 37 -8.37 18.03 -3.31
C ALA A 37 -8.81 18.09 -4.79
N GLY A 38 -10.12 18.10 -5.03
CA GLY A 38 -10.69 18.28 -6.37
C GLY A 38 -10.44 19.68 -6.95
N GLU A 39 -10.56 20.73 -6.14
CA GLU A 39 -10.29 22.09 -6.57
C GLU A 39 -8.80 22.34 -6.87
N GLN A 40 -7.90 21.74 -6.09
CA GLN A 40 -6.47 21.75 -6.40
C GLN A 40 -6.18 21.05 -7.73
N LEU A 41 -6.69 19.82 -7.90
CA LEU A 41 -6.48 19.05 -9.13
C LEU A 41 -7.01 19.79 -10.36
N ALA A 42 -8.21 20.35 -10.30
CA ALA A 42 -8.78 21.15 -11.39
C ALA A 42 -7.93 22.40 -11.68
N GLY A 43 -7.46 23.08 -10.63
CA GLY A 43 -6.55 24.23 -10.75
C GLY A 43 -5.19 23.88 -11.35
N ASP A 44 -4.68 22.69 -11.07
CA ASP A 44 -3.40 22.20 -11.57
C ASP A 44 -3.50 21.79 -13.05
N ILE A 45 -4.56 21.06 -13.44
CA ILE A 45 -4.83 20.73 -14.85
C ILE A 45 -5.05 22.00 -15.66
N SER A 46 -5.92 22.90 -15.19
CA SER A 46 -6.15 24.21 -15.85
C SER A 46 -4.86 25.03 -15.94
N GLY A 47 -3.99 24.92 -14.94
CA GLY A 47 -2.68 25.55 -14.95
C GLY A 47 -1.70 25.00 -15.94
N ALA A 48 -1.67 23.68 -16.12
CA ALA A 48 -0.77 23.01 -17.06
C ALA A 48 -1.02 23.47 -18.50
N PHE A 49 -2.25 23.85 -18.84
CA PHE A 49 -2.63 24.39 -20.14
C PHE A 49 -2.55 25.93 -20.24
N SER A 50 -2.26 26.63 -19.14
CA SER A 50 -2.18 28.09 -19.11
C SER A 50 -0.72 28.55 -19.18
N PHE A 51 -0.34 29.20 -20.29
CA PHE A 51 0.98 29.84 -20.45
C PHE A 51 1.08 31.21 -19.76
N ALA A 52 0.01 31.69 -19.13
CA ALA A 52 -0.01 32.96 -18.42
C ALA A 52 0.50 32.78 -16.98
N PRO A 53 1.34 33.70 -16.46
CA PRO A 53 1.82 33.63 -15.09
C PRO A 53 0.64 33.76 -14.12
N LYS A 54 0.39 32.71 -13.33
CA LYS A 54 -0.67 32.72 -12.32
C LYS A 54 -0.31 33.70 -11.20
N ARG A 55 -1.19 34.68 -10.95
CA ARG A 55 -1.09 35.57 -9.79
C ARG A 55 -1.41 34.75 -8.54
N LYS A 56 -0.38 34.40 -7.77
CA LYS A 56 -0.53 33.71 -6.49
C LYS A 56 -1.00 34.72 -5.45
N GLU A 57 -2.02 34.35 -4.68
CA GLU A 57 -2.45 35.14 -3.54
C GLU A 57 -1.35 35.13 -2.47
N GLN A 58 -1.08 36.29 -1.87
CA GLN A 58 -0.02 36.42 -0.88
C GLN A 58 -0.46 35.70 0.39
N ILE A 59 0.19 34.58 0.69
CA ILE A 59 -0.06 33.82 1.91
C ILE A 59 0.39 34.68 3.10
N ASP A 60 -0.54 34.98 4.00
CA ASP A 60 -0.24 35.64 5.27
C ASP A 60 0.42 34.62 6.21
N TYR A 61 1.76 34.62 6.21
CA TYR A 61 2.56 33.80 7.13
C TYR A 61 2.51 34.41 8.53
N LYS A 62 1.37 34.26 9.20
CA LYS A 62 1.31 34.54 10.64
C LYS A 62 2.30 33.63 11.36
N PRO A 63 3.13 34.17 12.27
CA PRO A 63 4.04 33.35 13.04
C PRO A 63 3.23 32.29 13.79
N ARG A 64 3.64 31.02 13.65
CA ARG A 64 2.97 29.90 14.34
C ARG A 64 2.94 30.21 15.83
N PRO A 65 1.79 30.04 16.51
CA PRO A 65 1.75 30.19 17.96
C PRO A 65 2.77 29.24 18.57
N THR A 66 3.48 29.72 19.60
CA THR A 66 4.48 28.90 20.30
C THR A 66 3.83 27.61 20.75
N LEU A 67 4.51 26.48 20.50
CA LEU A 67 4.07 25.16 20.94
C LEU A 67 3.68 25.24 22.42
N VAL A 68 2.41 24.95 22.73
CA VAL A 68 1.92 24.91 24.11
C VAL A 68 2.63 23.74 24.77
N LYS A 69 3.75 24.03 25.42
CA LYS A 69 4.47 23.04 26.20
C LYS A 69 3.58 22.72 27.41
N PRO A 70 3.37 21.43 27.72
CA PRO A 70 2.72 21.06 28.96
C PRO A 70 3.46 21.69 30.14
N ALA A 71 2.71 22.12 31.16
CA ALA A 71 3.25 22.81 32.33
C ALA A 71 4.42 22.03 32.95
N PRO A 72 5.45 22.71 33.50
CA PRO A 72 6.55 22.03 34.19
C PRO A 72 5.98 21.15 35.32
N GLY A 73 6.02 19.83 35.13
CA GLY A 73 5.38 18.83 36.01
C GLY A 73 4.50 17.79 35.30
N GLN A 74 4.10 18.02 34.04
CA GLN A 74 3.29 17.05 33.25
C GLN A 74 4.10 16.20 32.25
N LYS A 75 5.43 16.20 32.37
CA LYS A 75 6.32 15.37 31.52
C LYS A 75 6.34 13.88 31.94
N GLU A 76 5.67 13.53 33.02
CA GLU A 76 5.91 12.26 33.74
C GLU A 76 4.91 11.14 33.42
N ALA A 77 3.91 11.40 32.58
CA ALA A 77 2.99 10.35 32.10
C ALA A 77 3.39 9.80 30.72
N LEU A 78 4.67 9.90 30.35
CA LEU A 78 5.17 9.12 29.24
C LEU A 78 5.36 7.69 29.75
N PRO A 79 4.75 6.66 29.13
CA PRO A 79 5.09 5.28 29.45
C PRO A 79 6.60 5.11 29.28
N ALA A 80 7.21 4.33 30.16
CA ALA A 80 8.65 4.07 30.11
C ALA A 80 9.05 3.63 28.69
N PRO A 81 10.21 4.10 28.18
CA PRO A 81 10.70 3.64 26.89
C PRO A 81 10.76 2.12 26.89
N GLN A 82 10.36 1.51 25.77
CA GLN A 82 10.46 0.06 25.63
C GLN A 82 11.92 -0.36 25.84
N ASP A 83 12.13 -1.35 26.71
CA ASP A 83 13.45 -1.94 26.90
C ASP A 83 13.98 -2.42 25.55
N SER A 84 15.25 -2.13 25.28
CA SER A 84 15.89 -2.57 24.03
C SER A 84 15.79 -4.10 23.93
N ILE A 85 15.44 -4.61 22.74
CA ILE A 85 15.17 -6.04 22.49
C ILE A 85 16.34 -6.95 22.92
N GLU A 86 17.55 -6.39 23.02
CA GLU A 86 18.76 -7.00 23.58
C GLU A 86 18.59 -7.49 25.05
N THR A 87 17.79 -6.79 25.87
CA THR A 87 17.60 -7.12 27.31
C THR A 87 16.30 -7.90 27.57
N ALA A 88 15.26 -7.73 26.75
CA ALA A 88 13.95 -8.35 26.95
C ALA A 88 13.90 -9.86 26.62
N SER A 89 14.98 -10.42 26.08
CA SER A 89 14.99 -11.71 25.38
C SER A 89 15.97 -12.72 26.01
N ALA A 90 16.00 -12.83 27.34
CA ALA A 90 16.84 -13.81 28.04
C ALA A 90 16.53 -15.28 27.68
N GLU A 91 15.40 -15.53 27.00
CA GLU A 91 14.95 -16.85 26.53
C GLU A 91 15.58 -17.27 25.19
N TRP A 92 16.30 -16.38 24.51
CA TRP A 92 16.85 -16.69 23.18
C TRP A 92 18.22 -17.34 23.34
N PRO A 93 18.44 -18.58 22.83
CA PRO A 93 19.74 -19.24 22.88
C PRO A 93 20.83 -18.48 22.10
N GLU A 94 20.43 -17.62 21.16
CA GLU A 94 21.30 -16.82 20.29
C GLU A 94 20.69 -15.42 20.12
N SER A 95 21.49 -14.36 20.23
CA SER A 95 20.97 -13.01 20.02
C SER A 95 20.54 -12.82 18.55
N PRO A 96 19.56 -11.95 18.25
CA PRO A 96 19.14 -11.70 16.87
C PRO A 96 20.28 -11.26 15.95
N GLU A 97 21.26 -10.53 16.48
CA GLU A 97 22.46 -10.11 15.77
C GLU A 97 23.43 -11.26 15.50
N GLN A 98 23.63 -12.15 16.49
CA GLN A 98 24.44 -13.36 16.33
C GLN A 98 23.84 -14.29 15.27
N ARG A 99 22.52 -14.51 15.32
CA ARG A 99 21.80 -15.30 14.31
C ARG A 99 21.97 -14.72 12.90
N ARG A 100 21.86 -13.40 12.77
CA ARG A 100 22.09 -12.72 11.47
C ARG A 100 23.54 -12.85 11.00
N ALA A 101 24.52 -12.77 11.90
CA ALA A 101 25.92 -12.96 11.55
C ALA A 101 26.18 -14.39 11.06
N ARG A 102 25.63 -15.40 11.74
CA ARG A 102 25.72 -16.81 11.33
C ARG A 102 25.13 -17.04 9.94
N LEU A 103 23.89 -16.59 9.72
CA LEU A 103 23.21 -16.75 8.43
C LEU A 103 23.93 -16.07 7.28
N ARG A 104 24.55 -14.90 7.51
CA ARG A 104 25.38 -14.24 6.49
C ARG A 104 26.65 -15.04 6.19
N ALA A 105 27.31 -15.58 7.21
CA ALA A 105 28.51 -16.38 7.04
C ALA A 105 28.21 -17.67 6.26
N ASP A 106 27.10 -18.33 6.58
CA ASP A 106 26.61 -19.54 5.90
C ASP A 106 26.27 -19.26 4.43
N ALA A 107 25.51 -18.19 4.15
CA ALA A 107 25.24 -17.75 2.79
C ALA A 107 26.51 -17.39 2.00
N THR A 108 27.53 -16.83 2.67
CA THR A 108 28.82 -16.51 2.04
C THR A 108 29.60 -17.79 1.71
N ALA A 109 29.59 -18.78 2.60
CA ALA A 109 30.25 -20.06 2.38
C ALA A 109 29.63 -20.85 1.22
N HIS A 110 28.30 -20.74 1.04
CA HIS A 110 27.55 -21.46 0.02
C HIS A 110 27.18 -20.61 -1.21
N GLN A 111 27.86 -19.47 -1.42
CA GLN A 111 27.54 -18.52 -2.49
C GLN A 111 27.52 -19.14 -3.91
N ASN A 112 28.33 -20.17 -4.16
CA ASN A 112 28.45 -20.83 -5.47
C ASN A 112 27.84 -22.23 -5.52
N ASP A 113 27.11 -22.65 -4.48
CA ASP A 113 26.49 -23.97 -4.43
C ASP A 113 25.05 -23.92 -4.96
N PRO A 114 24.76 -24.48 -6.14
CA PRO A 114 23.40 -24.48 -6.71
C PRO A 114 22.43 -25.41 -5.99
N ALA A 115 22.92 -26.31 -5.12
CA ALA A 115 22.10 -27.23 -4.33
C ALA A 115 21.77 -26.68 -2.93
N TYR A 116 22.42 -25.58 -2.51
CA TYR A 116 22.21 -24.97 -1.20
C TYR A 116 20.80 -24.39 -1.05
N GLN A 117 20.17 -24.64 0.11
CA GLN A 117 18.87 -24.10 0.47
C GLN A 117 19.02 -23.29 1.75
N SER A 118 18.68 -22.00 1.69
CA SER A 118 18.76 -21.13 2.86
C SER A 118 17.71 -21.52 3.89
N GLU A 119 18.09 -21.54 5.18
CA GLU A 119 17.14 -21.63 6.30
C GLU A 119 16.23 -20.39 6.42
N ILE A 120 16.58 -19.31 5.71
CA ILE A 120 15.82 -18.07 5.66
C ILE A 120 14.56 -18.33 4.85
N VAL A 121 13.41 -18.33 5.53
CA VAL A 121 12.11 -18.32 4.87
C VAL A 121 11.92 -16.94 4.26
N ASP A 122 12.00 -16.85 2.93
CA ASP A 122 11.62 -15.64 2.22
C ASP A 122 10.10 -15.46 2.27
N ASP A 123 9.63 -14.25 2.59
CA ASP A 123 8.20 -13.89 2.54
C ASP A 123 7.64 -13.95 1.10
N VAL A 124 8.53 -14.07 0.10
CA VAL A 124 8.16 -14.32 -1.29
C VAL A 124 7.84 -15.81 -1.44
N GLN A 125 6.54 -16.12 -1.32
CA GLN A 125 5.97 -17.44 -1.59
C GLN A 125 6.02 -17.76 -3.10
N THR A 126 7.22 -17.94 -3.63
CA THR A 126 7.47 -18.52 -4.95
C THR A 126 7.64 -20.02 -4.82
N ASP A 127 6.90 -20.79 -5.62
CA ASP A 127 7.11 -22.24 -5.72
C ASP A 127 8.58 -22.52 -6.14
N PRO A 128 9.39 -23.19 -5.33
CA PRO A 128 10.79 -23.46 -5.69
C PRO A 128 10.92 -24.29 -6.97
N ALA A 129 9.91 -25.08 -7.34
CA ALA A 129 9.90 -25.83 -8.60
C ALA A 129 9.65 -24.93 -9.82
N SER A 130 8.83 -23.89 -9.69
CA SER A 130 8.58 -22.93 -10.78
C SER A 130 9.82 -22.07 -11.04
N VAL A 131 10.50 -21.62 -9.98
CA VAL A 131 11.75 -20.85 -10.09
C VAL A 131 12.86 -21.67 -10.75
N LYS A 132 13.03 -22.95 -10.36
CA LYS A 132 14.03 -23.84 -10.97
C LYS A 132 13.76 -24.08 -12.46
N ARG A 133 12.50 -24.29 -12.85
CA ARG A 133 12.11 -24.44 -14.26
C ARG A 133 12.41 -23.16 -15.03
N ALA A 134 12.02 -22.01 -14.49
CA ALA A 134 12.21 -20.73 -15.14
C ALA A 134 13.69 -20.32 -15.26
N MET A 135 14.55 -20.69 -14.29
CA MET A 135 16.01 -20.55 -14.40
C MET A 135 16.59 -21.44 -15.51
N ALA A 136 16.15 -22.71 -15.59
CA ALA A 136 16.61 -23.63 -16.63
C ALA A 136 16.19 -23.16 -18.04
N GLU A 137 15.00 -22.58 -18.17
CA GLU A 137 14.50 -22.01 -19.42
C GLU A 137 15.17 -20.67 -19.78
N SER A 138 15.48 -19.83 -18.79
CA SER A 138 16.10 -18.52 -19.01
C SER A 138 17.61 -18.59 -19.29
N GLY A 139 18.30 -19.67 -18.90
CA GLY A 139 19.76 -19.79 -19.02
C GLY A 139 20.55 -18.73 -18.23
N SER A 140 19.89 -18.08 -17.27
CA SER A 140 20.48 -17.00 -16.47
C SER A 140 20.83 -17.50 -15.06
N SER A 141 21.84 -16.89 -14.46
CA SER A 141 22.27 -17.16 -13.07
C SER A 141 21.42 -16.41 -12.03
N HIS A 142 20.43 -15.64 -12.46
CA HIS A 142 19.57 -14.84 -11.60
C HIS A 142 18.12 -15.30 -11.75
N PRO A 143 17.34 -15.36 -10.65
CA PRO A 143 15.94 -15.75 -10.74
C PRO A 143 15.17 -14.73 -11.61
N PRO A 144 14.27 -15.20 -12.49
CA PRO A 144 13.45 -14.31 -13.31
C PRO A 144 12.54 -13.45 -12.43
N ALA A 145 12.10 -12.31 -12.98
CA ALA A 145 11.18 -11.42 -12.29
C ALA A 145 9.89 -12.18 -11.92
N TRP A 146 9.46 -12.04 -10.66
CA TRP A 146 8.25 -12.68 -10.14
C TRP A 146 7.03 -12.34 -10.99
N THR A 147 6.29 -13.36 -11.42
CA THR A 147 4.98 -13.17 -12.06
C THR A 147 3.85 -13.69 -11.17
N PRO A 148 2.64 -13.11 -11.23
CA PRO A 148 1.49 -13.60 -10.47
C PRO A 148 1.15 -15.08 -10.72
N ALA A 149 1.54 -15.63 -11.88
CA ALA A 149 1.37 -17.03 -12.23
C ALA A 149 2.31 -17.98 -11.47
N ASP A 150 3.39 -17.46 -10.88
CA ASP A 150 4.34 -18.20 -10.03
C ASP A 150 3.86 -18.34 -8.59
N SER A 151 2.75 -17.68 -8.24
CA SER A 151 2.07 -17.84 -6.95
C SER A 151 1.34 -19.18 -6.88
N ASP A 152 1.30 -19.77 -5.69
CA ASP A 152 0.56 -21.01 -5.44
C ASP A 152 -0.90 -20.91 -5.94
N LYS A 153 -1.35 -21.92 -6.71
CA LYS A 153 -2.67 -21.92 -7.38
C LYS A 153 -3.82 -21.81 -6.39
N GLY A 154 -3.61 -22.21 -5.14
CA GLY A 154 -4.55 -22.05 -4.04
C GLY A 154 -4.80 -20.60 -3.64
N ARG A 155 -3.84 -19.69 -3.84
CA ARG A 155 -3.95 -18.28 -3.44
C ARG A 155 -4.93 -17.51 -4.31
N ALA A 156 -4.93 -17.75 -5.63
CA ALA A 156 -5.89 -17.14 -6.52
C ALA A 156 -7.32 -17.56 -6.17
N ALA A 157 -7.52 -18.84 -5.85
CA ALA A 157 -8.81 -19.38 -5.40
C ALA A 157 -9.23 -18.80 -4.03
N GLU A 158 -8.31 -18.68 -3.07
CA GLU A 158 -8.57 -18.08 -1.76
C GLU A 158 -8.89 -16.58 -1.86
N ILE A 159 -8.16 -15.83 -2.70
CA ILE A 159 -8.44 -14.41 -2.98
C ILE A 159 -9.83 -14.27 -3.62
N GLN A 160 -10.16 -15.11 -4.60
CA GLN A 160 -11.49 -15.11 -5.22
C GLN A 160 -12.59 -15.46 -4.23
N ARG A 161 -12.36 -16.42 -3.33
CA ARG A 161 -13.28 -16.78 -2.25
C ARG A 161 -13.51 -15.60 -1.30
N ARG A 162 -12.46 -14.93 -0.84
CA ARG A 162 -12.57 -13.74 0.01
C ARG A 162 -13.28 -12.59 -0.70
N LEU A 163 -13.02 -12.41 -1.99
CA LEU A 163 -13.70 -11.39 -2.79
C LEU A 163 -15.19 -11.70 -2.94
N ALA A 164 -15.56 -12.97 -3.11
CA ALA A 164 -16.96 -13.42 -3.12
C ALA A 164 -17.64 -13.20 -1.77
N ASP A 165 -16.98 -13.58 -0.66
CA ASP A 165 -17.46 -13.34 0.71
C ASP A 165 -17.66 -11.85 1.00
N SER A 166 -16.79 -10.97 0.46
CA SER A 166 -16.90 -9.51 0.64
C SER A 166 -18.03 -8.86 -0.17
N LYS A 167 -18.46 -9.49 -1.27
CA LYS A 167 -19.54 -8.99 -2.13
C LYS A 167 -20.92 -9.43 -1.64
N GLN A 168 -21.00 -10.34 -0.68
CA GLN A 168 -22.23 -10.97 -0.24
C GLN A 168 -22.66 -10.41 1.13
N GLY A 169 -23.20 -9.19 1.13
CA GLY A 169 -24.02 -8.69 2.24
C GLY A 169 -25.43 -9.27 2.10
N ASP A 170 -25.83 -10.13 3.04
CA ASP A 170 -27.21 -10.65 3.08
C ASP A 170 -28.12 -9.53 3.61
N PRO A 171 -29.14 -9.08 2.85
CA PRO A 171 -30.05 -8.03 3.30
C PRO A 171 -30.85 -8.40 4.55
N ASN A 172 -30.87 -9.68 4.95
CA ASN A 172 -31.62 -10.17 6.11
C ASN A 172 -30.73 -10.56 7.31
N THR A 173 -29.40 -10.67 7.15
CA THR A 173 -28.51 -11.18 8.20
C THR A 173 -27.17 -10.44 8.22
N ARG A 174 -26.80 -9.82 9.35
CA ARG A 174 -25.48 -9.17 9.51
C ARG A 174 -24.40 -10.23 9.77
N LYS A 175 -23.35 -10.25 8.95
CA LYS A 175 -22.16 -11.10 9.15
C LYS A 175 -21.06 -10.35 9.90
N TYR A 176 -20.97 -9.04 9.71
CA TYR A 176 -19.95 -8.19 10.32
C TYR A 176 -20.55 -6.92 10.96
N LEU A 177 -19.84 -6.39 11.97
CA LEU A 177 -20.23 -5.16 12.70
C LEU A 177 -20.16 -3.88 11.83
N SER A 178 -19.49 -3.94 10.69
CA SER A 178 -19.37 -2.85 9.71
C SER A 178 -20.57 -2.71 8.78
N GLU A 179 -21.50 -3.67 8.78
CA GLU A 179 -22.72 -3.62 7.96
C GLU A 179 -23.81 -2.81 8.69
N PRO A 180 -24.65 -2.02 8.00
CA PRO A 180 -25.70 -1.24 8.64
C PRO A 180 -26.71 -2.14 9.38
N PRO A 181 -27.29 -1.68 10.52
CA PRO A 181 -28.29 -2.46 11.25
C PRO A 181 -29.55 -2.68 10.39
N VAL A 182 -30.05 -3.92 10.39
CA VAL A 182 -31.23 -4.33 9.60
C VAL A 182 -32.55 -3.83 10.22
N GLN A 183 -32.51 -3.41 11.48
CA GLN A 183 -33.59 -2.74 12.20
C GLN A 183 -33.04 -1.52 12.94
N TYR A 184 -33.71 -0.39 12.78
CA TYR A 184 -33.49 0.86 13.52
C TYR A 184 -34.52 1.01 14.62
#